data_AF-A0A518AJH8-F1
#
_entry.id   AF-A0A518AJH8-F1
#
_cell.length_a   1.000
_cell.length_b   1.000
_cell.length_c   1.000
_cell.angle_alpha   90.00
_cell.angle_beta   90.00
_cell.angle_gamma   90.00
#
_symmetry.space_group_name_H-M   'P 1'
#
loop_
_entity.id
_entity.type
_entity.pdbx_description
1 polymer ?
#
loop_
_entity_poly.entity_id
_entity_poly.type
_entity_poly.pdbx_seq_one_letter_code
_entity_poly.pdbx_strand_id
1 'polypeptide(L)'
;MNHQKPFSLLPTRQSLKVLLILVVVAGGLYGLTSAFAQDRRQTTRRKPQQQEAQLQPSALTQQGTSQRRSFQSPRRPQLSKVDSHVILAFNDLGMHCMNEDFEQLCILPPFNNLHAQVIRRGREPRIVDRNIQVKYRIPNNTTSVNKTNFWDFAPELFGVHLPADVGLTGNTLAGSMLATGNNDWSATGIPVTPIADNGALNAYPLAEVWAESQGQVMALTHAVVPVLWEISCNICHAPGMPGPVVDADILMKHDLKHNTQLLGGDSVLCASCHADPALGTAGQPGVSTLSAAMHSSHASRMQPVFDMGMTNECYACHPGFKTNCQRDVHYAKGIYCNSCHGDMHDVGNPFRIPWVDEPTCGSCHKAMNSEFHYEEPGKLFKESRGHGGVMCASCHGSPHAVGPAVTPQDNVQAIELQGHAGPISDCTVCHINRPGSKFEHHNFDD
;
A
#
# COMPACT_ATOMS: atom_id res chain seq x y z
N MET A 1 51.19 27.07 -2.37
CA MET A 1 51.00 28.37 -1.69
C MET A 1 49.71 28.99 -2.20
N ASN A 2 48.84 29.35 -1.25
CA ASN A 2 47.59 30.09 -1.31
C ASN A 2 47.27 30.91 -2.58
N HIS A 3 46.01 30.84 -3.03
CA HIS A 3 45.05 31.88 -2.66
C HIS A 3 43.59 31.45 -2.92
N GLN A 4 42.81 31.51 -1.84
CA GLN A 4 41.37 31.35 -1.75
C GLN A 4 40.62 32.52 -2.43
N LYS A 5 39.46 32.24 -3.01
CA LYS A 5 38.35 33.20 -3.17
C LYS A 5 37.09 32.60 -2.53
N PRO A 6 36.28 33.40 -1.80
CA PRO A 6 35.14 32.88 -1.06
C PRO A 6 33.89 32.80 -1.94
N PHE A 7 33.17 31.68 -1.87
CA PHE A 7 31.80 31.55 -2.37
C PHE A 7 30.83 31.96 -1.28
N SER A 8 30.00 32.96 -1.57
CA SER A 8 28.90 33.40 -0.70
C SER A 8 27.68 32.48 -0.86
N LEU A 9 27.25 31.88 0.23
CA LEU A 9 25.96 31.19 0.34
C LEU A 9 24.85 32.19 0.68
N LEU A 10 23.83 32.28 -0.17
CA LEU A 10 22.52 32.84 0.13
C LEU A 10 21.48 31.81 -0.30
N PRO A 11 20.61 31.29 0.59
CA PRO A 11 19.41 30.57 0.19
C PRO A 11 18.24 31.54 0.07
N THR A 12 17.72 31.70 -1.13
CA THR A 12 16.46 32.38 -1.41
C THR A 12 15.29 31.51 -0.98
N ARG A 13 14.53 31.97 0.02
CA ARG A 13 13.20 31.49 0.38
C ARG A 13 12.20 31.81 -0.74
N GLN A 14 11.52 30.80 -1.29
CA GLN A 14 10.23 30.98 -1.97
C GLN A 14 9.23 29.94 -1.46
N SER A 15 8.48 30.37 -0.45
CA SER A 15 7.03 30.27 -0.29
C SER A 15 6.28 29.05 -0.85
N LEU A 16 6.14 28.02 -0.01
CA LEU A 16 5.07 27.02 -0.11
C LEU A 16 3.78 27.63 0.50
N LYS A 17 2.77 27.90 -0.33
CA LYS A 17 1.44 28.34 0.14
C LYS A 17 0.63 27.10 0.52
N VAL A 18 0.53 26.85 1.83
CA VAL A 18 -0.43 25.91 2.41
C VAL A 18 -1.76 26.63 2.54
N LEU A 19 -2.80 26.12 1.87
CA LEU A 19 -4.16 26.61 1.94
C LEU A 19 -4.85 25.94 3.15
N LEU A 20 -4.87 26.63 4.29
CA LEU A 20 -5.66 26.25 5.46
C LEU A 20 -7.10 26.74 5.24
N ILE A 21 -8.06 25.82 5.09
CA ILE A 21 -9.49 26.15 5.11
C ILE A 21 -9.97 26.06 6.55
N LEU A 22 -10.14 27.22 7.18
CA LEU A 22 -10.82 27.40 8.48
C LEU A 22 -12.34 27.46 8.22
N VAL A 23 -13.08 26.44 8.67
CA VAL A 23 -14.54 26.53 8.79
C VAL A 23 -14.88 26.96 10.21
N VAL A 24 -15.44 28.17 10.33
CA VAL A 24 -16.04 28.72 11.54
C VAL A 24 -17.43 28.14 11.68
N VAL A 25 -17.72 27.41 12.76
CA VAL A 25 -19.10 27.10 13.19
C VAL A 25 -19.38 27.83 14.49
N ALA A 26 -20.33 28.76 14.41
CA ALA A 26 -20.87 29.52 15.52
C ALA A 26 -21.73 28.63 16.42
N GLY A 27 -21.61 28.86 17.74
CA GLY A 27 -22.32 28.10 18.76
C GLY A 27 -23.82 28.36 18.84
N GLY A 28 -24.51 27.40 19.45
CA GLY A 28 -25.88 27.52 19.92
C GLY A 28 -26.04 26.71 21.21
N LEU A 29 -26.11 27.41 22.34
CA LEU A 29 -26.53 26.87 23.63
C LEU A 29 -28.02 26.49 23.56
N TYR A 30 -28.37 25.28 23.98
CA TYR A 30 -29.64 25.01 24.68
C TYR A 30 -29.40 23.91 25.71
N GLY A 31 -29.50 24.27 26.98
CA GLY A 31 -29.55 23.32 28.08
C GLY A 31 -30.97 22.77 28.25
N LEU A 32 -31.08 21.50 28.67
CA LEU A 32 -32.24 20.99 29.39
C LEU A 32 -31.77 19.94 30.39
N THR A 33 -32.06 20.22 31.65
CA THR A 33 -31.90 19.39 32.84
C THR A 33 -33.02 18.36 32.93
N SER A 34 -32.71 17.11 33.30
CA SER A 34 -33.57 16.32 34.19
C SER A 34 -32.84 15.06 34.69
N ALA A 35 -32.85 14.91 36.01
CA ALA A 35 -32.32 13.80 36.78
C ALA A 35 -33.40 12.74 37.07
N PHE A 36 -32.93 11.61 37.61
CA PHE A 36 -33.64 10.51 38.28
C PHE A 36 -34.28 9.42 37.41
N ALA A 37 -33.74 8.20 37.47
CA ALA A 37 -34.14 7.21 38.48
C ALA A 37 -33.24 5.97 38.42
N GLN A 38 -32.78 5.54 39.60
CA GLN A 38 -32.16 4.24 39.83
C GLN A 38 -33.22 3.15 39.74
N ASP A 39 -32.94 2.04 39.05
CA ASP A 39 -33.59 0.77 39.34
C ASP A 39 -32.56 -0.33 39.59
N ARG A 40 -32.60 -0.86 40.81
CA ARG A 40 -31.83 -2.01 41.28
C ARG A 40 -32.55 -3.26 40.81
N ARG A 41 -31.86 -4.12 40.04
CA ARG A 41 -32.15 -5.56 40.08
C ARG A 41 -30.88 -6.35 40.33
N GLN A 42 -30.81 -6.88 41.55
CA GLN A 42 -29.93 -7.95 41.97
C GLN A 42 -30.39 -9.30 41.43
N THR A 43 -29.47 -10.27 41.55
CA THR A 43 -29.63 -11.73 41.48
C THR A 43 -29.38 -12.31 40.08
N THR A 44 -28.47 -13.26 39.82
CA THR A 44 -27.74 -14.22 40.66
C THR A 44 -26.39 -14.60 40.03
N ARG A 45 -25.32 -14.67 40.84
CA ARG A 45 -24.05 -15.35 40.53
C ARG A 45 -24.29 -16.85 40.29
N ARG A 46 -23.83 -17.38 39.15
CA ARG A 46 -23.46 -18.80 39.00
C ARG A 46 -21.95 -18.91 38.86
N LYS A 47 -21.35 -19.75 39.71
CA LYS A 47 -19.92 -20.11 39.71
C LYS A 47 -19.57 -20.85 38.40
N PRO A 48 -18.40 -20.60 37.77
CA PRO A 48 -17.86 -21.52 36.80
C PRO A 48 -17.19 -22.70 37.54
N GLN A 49 -17.62 -23.93 37.22
CA GLN A 49 -16.87 -25.14 37.56
C GLN A 49 -15.59 -25.17 36.72
N GLN A 50 -14.46 -25.33 37.39
CA GLN A 50 -13.20 -25.72 36.76
C GLN A 50 -13.35 -27.14 36.23
N GLN A 51 -13.22 -27.29 34.91
CA GLN A 51 -12.87 -28.57 34.29
C GLN A 51 -11.48 -28.38 33.69
N GLU A 52 -10.50 -29.08 34.28
CA GLU A 52 -9.17 -29.26 33.73
C GLU A 52 -9.29 -30.03 32.41
N ALA A 53 -9.15 -29.33 31.28
CA ALA A 53 -8.95 -29.96 29.99
C ALA A 53 -7.44 -30.18 29.79
N GLN A 54 -7.00 -31.41 29.98
CA GLN A 54 -5.66 -31.87 29.60
C GLN A 54 -5.46 -31.67 28.09
N LEU A 55 -4.56 -30.76 27.72
CA LEU A 55 -4.09 -30.60 26.34
C LEU A 55 -3.16 -31.78 25.99
N GLN A 56 -3.69 -32.74 25.24
CA GLN A 56 -2.87 -33.68 24.47
C GLN A 56 -2.67 -33.15 23.04
N PRO A 57 -1.46 -33.32 22.45
CA PRO A 57 -1.15 -32.80 21.13
C PRO A 57 -1.94 -33.56 20.06
N SER A 58 -2.91 -32.89 19.43
CA SER A 58 -3.64 -33.46 18.31
C SER A 58 -2.78 -33.38 17.05
N ALA A 59 -2.42 -34.54 16.52
CA ALA A 59 -1.77 -34.71 15.24
C ALA A 59 -2.59 -34.04 14.13
N LEU A 60 -1.99 -33.05 13.46
CA LEU A 60 -2.48 -32.43 12.24
C LEU A 60 -2.60 -33.50 11.15
N THR A 61 -3.80 -34.07 11.02
CA THR A 61 -4.16 -34.92 9.89
C THR A 61 -4.46 -34.00 8.71
N GLN A 62 -3.63 -34.08 7.67
CA GLN A 62 -3.82 -33.39 6.40
C GLN A 62 -5.10 -33.89 5.72
N GLN A 63 -6.25 -33.25 5.98
CA GLN A 63 -7.42 -33.36 5.10
C GLN A 63 -8.13 -32.02 5.01
N GLY A 64 -7.82 -31.31 3.94
CA GLY A 64 -8.47 -30.09 3.51
C GLY A 64 -7.99 -29.78 2.10
N THR A 65 -8.50 -30.53 1.13
CA THR A 65 -8.36 -30.19 -0.29
C THR A 65 -9.06 -28.86 -0.53
N SER A 66 -8.33 -27.77 -0.33
CA SER A 66 -8.66 -26.46 -0.88
C SER A 66 -8.78 -26.65 -2.39
N GLN A 67 -10.00 -26.75 -2.90
CA GLN A 67 -10.28 -26.57 -4.32
C GLN A 67 -9.75 -25.17 -4.67
N ARG A 68 -8.55 -25.12 -5.27
CA ARG A 68 -8.08 -23.96 -6.01
C ARG A 68 -9.13 -23.69 -7.08
N ARG A 69 -10.08 -22.79 -6.81
CA ARG A 69 -10.83 -22.16 -7.88
C ARG A 69 -9.78 -21.49 -8.75
N SER A 70 -9.60 -21.99 -9.97
CA SER A 70 -8.73 -21.36 -10.94
C SER A 70 -9.18 -19.91 -11.08
N PHE A 71 -8.25 -18.99 -10.88
CA PHE A 71 -8.48 -17.59 -11.16
C PHE A 71 -8.93 -17.49 -12.63
N GLN A 72 -10.15 -17.00 -12.84
CA GLN A 72 -10.65 -16.70 -14.18
C GLN A 72 -10.37 -15.22 -14.42
N SER A 73 -9.53 -14.92 -15.42
CA SER A 73 -9.33 -13.54 -15.86
C SER A 73 -10.69 -12.92 -16.22
N PRO A 74 -10.95 -11.66 -15.84
CA PRO A 74 -12.16 -10.96 -16.23
C PRO A 74 -12.33 -11.01 -17.75
N ARG A 75 -13.53 -11.33 -18.24
CA ARG A 75 -13.80 -11.26 -19.68
C ARG A 75 -13.72 -9.80 -20.14
N ARG A 76 -12.65 -9.46 -20.85
CA ARG A 76 -12.50 -8.20 -21.57
C ARG A 76 -13.75 -7.96 -22.45
N PRO A 77 -14.40 -6.79 -22.40
CA PRO A 77 -15.33 -6.38 -23.44
C PRO A 77 -14.62 -6.47 -24.80
N GLN A 78 -15.26 -7.08 -25.79
CA GLN A 78 -14.64 -7.30 -27.10
C GLN A 78 -14.48 -5.95 -27.83
N LEU A 79 -13.36 -5.26 -27.54
CA LEU A 79 -12.96 -4.04 -28.24
C LEU A 79 -12.59 -4.40 -29.68
N SER A 80 -13.21 -3.74 -30.64
CA SER A 80 -13.05 -4.01 -32.06
C SER A 80 -11.73 -3.45 -32.57
N LYS A 81 -10.91 -4.29 -33.24
CA LYS A 81 -9.64 -3.94 -33.93
C LYS A 81 -8.50 -3.63 -32.95
N VAL A 82 -7.26 -3.93 -33.34
CA VAL A 82 -6.05 -3.58 -32.57
C VAL A 82 -6.19 -2.14 -32.07
N ASP A 83 -6.38 -1.98 -30.76
CA ASP A 83 -6.70 -0.68 -30.19
C ASP A 83 -5.61 0.31 -30.59
N SER A 84 -5.99 1.47 -31.10
CA SER A 84 -5.04 2.53 -31.46
C SER A 84 -4.24 3.01 -30.25
N HIS A 85 -4.64 2.62 -29.04
CA HIS A 85 -4.02 2.95 -27.78
C HIS A 85 -3.83 1.69 -26.93
N VAL A 86 -2.88 1.75 -26.02
CA VAL A 86 -2.72 0.80 -24.92
C VAL A 86 -2.71 1.58 -23.62
N ILE A 87 -3.24 1.00 -22.55
CA ILE A 87 -3.16 1.54 -21.20
C ILE A 87 -2.42 0.53 -20.34
N LEU A 88 -1.43 1.01 -19.59
CA LEU A 88 -0.65 0.25 -18.62
C LEU A 88 -0.96 0.83 -17.25
N ALA A 89 -1.49 0.02 -16.34
CA ALA A 89 -1.81 0.44 -14.99
C ALA A 89 -0.98 -0.33 -13.96
N PHE A 90 -0.73 0.30 -12.81
CA PHE A 90 0.06 -0.28 -11.73
C PHE A 90 -0.27 0.41 -10.39
N ASN A 91 -0.06 -0.31 -9.30
CA ASN A 91 -0.01 0.27 -7.96
C ASN A 91 1.44 0.66 -7.61
N ASP A 92 1.66 1.78 -6.91
CA ASP A 92 3.00 2.27 -6.58
C ASP A 92 3.49 1.85 -5.17
N LEU A 93 2.64 1.19 -4.37
CA LEU A 93 2.92 0.77 -2.99
C LEU A 93 3.43 -0.69 -2.91
N GLY A 94 3.14 -1.50 -3.92
CA GLY A 94 3.35 -2.96 -3.92
C GLY A 94 2.29 -3.73 -3.15
N MET A 95 2.04 -3.34 -1.89
CA MET A 95 0.91 -3.73 -1.05
C MET A 95 0.70 -2.69 0.04
N HIS A 96 -0.54 -2.25 0.24
CA HIS A 96 -0.88 -1.39 1.38
C HIS A 96 -1.32 -2.22 2.58
N CYS A 97 -0.84 -1.87 3.76
CA CYS A 97 -1.31 -2.44 5.02
C CYS A 97 -2.26 -1.45 5.71
N MET A 98 -3.32 -1.94 6.34
CA MET A 98 -4.23 -1.13 7.15
C MET A 98 -4.53 -1.82 8.47
N ASN A 99 -5.03 -1.08 9.46
CA ASN A 99 -5.61 -1.67 10.65
C ASN A 99 -6.92 -2.41 10.31
N GLU A 100 -7.21 -3.48 11.04
CA GLU A 100 -8.54 -4.12 11.01
C GLU A 100 -9.57 -3.28 11.79
N ASP A 101 -9.14 -2.76 12.94
CA ASP A 101 -9.92 -1.95 13.88
C ASP A 101 -9.19 -0.63 14.21
N PHE A 102 -9.95 0.46 14.34
CA PHE A 102 -9.44 1.82 14.55
C PHE A 102 -9.79 2.42 15.92
N GLU A 103 -10.45 1.66 16.81
CA GLU A 103 -10.98 2.16 18.08
C GLU A 103 -9.89 2.60 19.06
N GLN A 104 -8.75 1.92 19.09
CA GLN A 104 -7.70 2.23 20.08
C GLN A 104 -6.45 2.83 19.46
N LEU A 105 -6.01 2.33 18.30
CA LEU A 105 -4.85 2.88 17.61
C LEU A 105 -4.99 2.74 16.10
N CYS A 106 -4.26 3.58 15.38
CA CYS A 106 -4.11 3.52 13.93
C CYS A 106 -2.63 3.56 13.56
N ILE A 107 -2.19 2.53 12.84
CA ILE A 107 -0.89 2.49 12.16
C ILE A 107 -1.08 3.08 10.77
N LEU A 108 -1.99 2.51 9.98
CA LEU A 108 -2.29 2.96 8.62
C LEU A 108 -3.81 2.89 8.34
N PRO A 109 -4.38 3.90 7.65
CA PRO A 109 -5.79 3.93 7.27
C PRO A 109 -6.06 3.01 6.06
N PRO A 110 -7.34 2.76 5.70
CA PRO A 110 -7.68 2.22 4.39
C PRO A 110 -7.16 3.17 3.30
N PHE A 111 -6.29 2.66 2.44
CA PHE A 111 -5.60 3.48 1.45
C PHE A 111 -5.05 2.62 0.32
N ASN A 112 -5.00 3.18 -0.89
CA ASN A 112 -4.22 2.64 -1.99
C ASN A 112 -4.05 3.69 -3.07
N ASN A 113 -3.05 3.49 -3.92
CA ASN A 113 -2.79 4.33 -5.07
C ASN A 113 -2.85 3.50 -6.33
N LEU A 114 -3.39 4.09 -7.38
CA LEU A 114 -3.46 3.49 -8.69
C LEU A 114 -2.94 4.50 -9.71
N HIS A 115 -2.06 4.03 -10.59
CA HIS A 115 -1.46 4.81 -11.66
C HIS A 115 -1.77 4.20 -13.01
N ALA A 116 -1.76 5.01 -14.06
CA ALA A 116 -1.92 4.56 -15.43
C ALA A 116 -1.18 5.44 -16.44
N GLN A 117 -0.53 4.81 -17.42
CA GLN A 117 0.01 5.46 -18.60
C GLN A 117 -0.75 5.01 -19.85
N VAL A 118 -1.25 5.98 -20.62
CA VAL A 118 -1.93 5.74 -21.89
C VAL A 118 -0.96 6.02 -23.02
N ILE A 119 -0.77 5.07 -23.91
CA ILE A 119 0.17 5.17 -25.03
C ILE A 119 -0.60 5.01 -26.33
N ARG A 120 -0.52 6.00 -27.20
CA ARG A 120 -0.98 5.88 -28.59
C ARG A 120 0.00 4.99 -29.33
N ARG A 121 -0.50 3.87 -29.85
CA ARG A 121 0.29 2.95 -30.67
C ARG A 121 0.69 3.61 -31.98
N GLY A 122 1.89 3.29 -32.46
CA GLY A 122 2.42 3.85 -33.69
C GLY A 122 3.72 3.16 -34.11
N ARG A 123 4.32 3.57 -35.23
CA ARG A 123 5.71 3.19 -35.49
C ARG A 123 6.61 3.74 -34.38
N GLU A 124 6.33 4.99 -34.01
CA GLU A 124 6.87 5.69 -32.85
C GLU A 124 5.72 5.96 -31.87
N PRO A 125 5.56 5.15 -30.82
CA PRO A 125 4.54 5.34 -29.80
C PRO A 125 4.70 6.68 -29.08
N ARG A 126 3.60 7.21 -28.57
CA ARG A 126 3.58 8.47 -27.81
C ARG A 126 2.65 8.34 -26.62
N ILE A 127 3.12 8.77 -25.46
CA ILE A 127 2.28 8.87 -24.26
C ILE A 127 1.23 9.96 -24.48
N VAL A 128 0.01 9.69 -24.02
CA VAL A 128 -1.15 10.58 -24.11
C VAL A 128 -1.54 11.01 -22.69
N ASP A 129 -1.44 12.32 -22.45
CA ASP A 129 -1.68 12.96 -21.16
C ASP A 129 -2.79 14.03 -21.21
N ARG A 130 -3.39 14.26 -22.39
CA ARG A 130 -4.39 15.32 -22.64
C ARG A 130 -5.50 14.83 -23.55
N ASN A 131 -6.64 15.55 -23.52
CA ASN A 131 -7.82 15.30 -24.36
C ASN A 131 -8.42 13.88 -24.23
N ILE A 132 -8.12 13.21 -23.11
CA ILE A 132 -8.68 11.92 -22.71
C ILE A 132 -9.10 12.02 -21.24
N GLN A 133 -9.96 11.11 -20.81
CA GLN A 133 -10.20 10.82 -19.39
C GLN A 133 -9.71 9.42 -19.08
N VAL A 134 -9.06 9.26 -17.95
CA VAL A 134 -8.72 7.95 -17.40
C VAL A 134 -9.59 7.69 -16.18
N LYS A 135 -10.17 6.51 -16.11
CA LYS A 135 -11.11 6.11 -15.07
C LYS A 135 -10.76 4.72 -14.55
N TYR A 136 -11.22 4.45 -13.34
CA TYR A 136 -11.04 3.16 -12.69
C TYR A 136 -12.30 2.75 -11.94
N ARG A 137 -12.41 1.44 -11.68
CA ARG A 137 -13.37 0.85 -10.73
C ARG A 137 -12.80 -0.44 -10.16
N ILE A 138 -13.26 -0.82 -8.98
CA ILE A 138 -12.90 -2.09 -8.32
C ILE A 138 -14.17 -2.96 -8.25
N PRO A 139 -14.49 -3.78 -9.27
CA PRO A 139 -15.82 -4.37 -9.45
C PRO A 139 -16.36 -5.23 -8.31
N ASN A 140 -15.48 -5.85 -7.52
CA ASN A 140 -15.85 -6.74 -6.41
C ASN A 140 -15.61 -6.12 -5.02
N ASN A 141 -15.35 -4.82 -4.97
CA ASN A 141 -15.08 -4.07 -3.75
C ASN A 141 -15.60 -2.64 -3.89
N THR A 142 -16.92 -2.51 -3.93
CA THR A 142 -17.62 -1.27 -4.29
C THR A 142 -17.94 -0.37 -3.10
N THR A 143 -17.86 -0.91 -1.87
CA THR A 143 -18.05 -0.20 -0.61
C THR A 143 -17.03 -0.71 0.42
N SER A 144 -16.63 0.15 1.35
CA SER A 144 -15.70 -0.16 2.44
C SER A 144 -16.23 0.24 3.81
N VAL A 145 -17.16 1.20 3.89
CA VAL A 145 -17.70 1.74 5.16
C VAL A 145 -18.38 0.70 6.04
N ASN A 146 -18.87 -0.40 5.44
CA ASN A 146 -19.50 -1.50 6.17
C ASN A 146 -18.55 -2.67 6.48
N LYS A 147 -17.25 -2.53 6.18
CA LYS A 147 -16.21 -3.57 6.35
C LYS A 147 -15.15 -3.22 7.39
N THR A 148 -15.18 -2.00 7.93
CA THR A 148 -14.27 -1.50 8.96
C THR A 148 -14.91 -0.30 9.67
N ASN A 149 -14.47 -0.01 10.90
CA ASN A 149 -14.91 1.14 11.69
C ASN A 149 -14.12 2.44 11.41
N PHE A 150 -13.23 2.46 10.42
CA PHE A 150 -12.38 3.63 10.12
C PHE A 150 -13.10 4.98 10.06
N TRP A 151 -14.27 5.05 9.39
CA TRP A 151 -15.00 6.31 9.22
C TRP A 151 -15.55 6.88 10.53
N ASP A 152 -15.83 6.02 11.52
CA ASP A 152 -16.28 6.44 12.85
C ASP A 152 -15.16 7.13 13.63
N PHE A 153 -13.91 6.69 13.43
CA PHE A 153 -12.72 7.19 14.13
C PHE A 153 -11.89 8.19 13.32
N ALA A 154 -12.21 8.43 12.04
CA ALA A 154 -11.52 9.41 11.20
C ALA A 154 -11.52 10.85 11.77
N PRO A 155 -12.58 11.36 12.42
CA PRO A 155 -12.54 12.68 13.06
C PRO A 155 -11.49 12.80 14.15
N GLU A 156 -11.30 11.74 14.92
CA GLU A 156 -10.37 11.69 16.05
C GLU A 156 -8.93 11.44 15.58
N LEU A 157 -8.75 10.47 14.69
CA LEU A 157 -7.43 10.07 14.17
C LEU A 157 -6.84 11.08 13.19
N PHE A 158 -7.68 11.68 12.33
CA PHE A 158 -7.23 12.51 11.21
C PHE A 158 -7.84 13.92 11.19
N GLY A 159 -8.71 14.27 12.16
CA GLY A 159 -9.32 15.60 12.22
C GLY A 159 -10.34 15.88 11.10
N VAL A 160 -10.82 14.83 10.41
CA VAL A 160 -11.69 14.96 9.23
C VAL A 160 -12.95 14.13 9.34
N HIS A 161 -14.07 14.70 8.88
CA HIS A 161 -15.31 13.97 8.69
C HIS A 161 -15.41 13.56 7.23
N LEU A 162 -15.24 12.27 6.95
CA LEU A 162 -15.28 11.73 5.60
C LEU A 162 -16.70 11.23 5.29
N PRO A 163 -17.24 11.51 4.09
CA PRO A 163 -18.40 10.79 3.60
C PRO A 163 -18.10 9.29 3.51
N ALA A 164 -19.15 8.47 3.60
CA ALA A 164 -19.06 7.03 3.40
C ALA A 164 -18.33 6.70 2.09
N ASP A 165 -17.41 5.74 2.13
CA ASP A 165 -16.65 5.23 0.99
C ASP A 165 -15.73 6.25 0.29
N VAL A 166 -15.52 7.42 0.90
CA VAL A 166 -14.56 8.43 0.45
C VAL A 166 -13.28 8.34 1.29
N GLY A 167 -12.14 8.24 0.63
CA GLY A 167 -10.82 8.17 1.28
C GLY A 167 -10.26 9.55 1.65
N LEU A 168 -9.14 9.57 2.36
CA LEU A 168 -8.51 10.78 2.90
C LEU A 168 -8.12 11.82 1.84
N THR A 169 -7.96 11.39 0.58
CA THR A 169 -7.62 12.25 -0.58
C THR A 169 -8.85 12.62 -1.41
N GLY A 170 -10.05 12.20 -1.02
CA GLY A 170 -11.31 12.46 -1.73
C GLY A 170 -11.68 11.43 -2.81
N ASN A 171 -10.81 10.44 -3.08
CA ASN A 171 -11.11 9.38 -4.05
C ASN A 171 -11.98 8.26 -3.44
N THR A 172 -12.73 7.57 -4.30
CA THR A 172 -13.66 6.48 -3.98
C THR A 172 -13.20 5.16 -4.61
N LEU A 173 -13.99 4.08 -4.48
CA LEU A 173 -13.67 2.75 -5.06
C LEU A 173 -13.83 2.68 -6.59
N ALA A 174 -14.40 3.74 -7.19
CA ALA A 174 -14.47 3.97 -8.63
C ALA A 174 -14.49 5.48 -8.88
N GLY A 175 -13.83 5.95 -9.93
CA GLY A 175 -13.73 7.38 -10.20
C GLY A 175 -12.88 7.72 -11.42
N SER A 176 -12.61 9.02 -11.58
CA SER A 176 -11.67 9.55 -12.56
C SER A 176 -10.29 9.70 -11.93
N MET A 177 -9.25 9.41 -12.70
CA MET A 177 -7.86 9.65 -12.33
C MET A 177 -7.46 11.08 -12.73
N LEU A 178 -6.49 11.65 -12.03
CA LEU A 178 -5.95 12.98 -12.28
C LEU A 178 -4.61 12.89 -13.01
N ALA A 179 -4.38 13.73 -14.02
CA ALA A 179 -3.08 13.81 -14.67
C ALA A 179 -2.04 14.34 -13.68
N THR A 180 -0.91 13.65 -13.54
CA THR A 180 0.13 13.98 -12.55
C THR A 180 1.09 15.07 -13.05
N GLY A 181 1.17 15.26 -14.37
CA GLY A 181 2.21 16.04 -15.03
C GLY A 181 3.52 15.26 -15.29
N ASN A 182 3.60 14.00 -14.88
CA ASN A 182 4.77 13.13 -15.03
C ASN A 182 4.59 12.02 -16.07
N ASN A 183 3.79 12.29 -17.11
CA ASN A 183 3.40 11.34 -18.16
C ASN A 183 2.51 10.18 -17.67
N ASP A 184 1.79 10.35 -16.56
CA ASP A 184 0.83 9.39 -16.04
C ASP A 184 -0.42 10.06 -15.43
N TRP A 185 -1.38 9.21 -15.08
CA TRP A 185 -2.60 9.56 -14.37
C TRP A 185 -2.62 8.80 -13.05
N SER A 186 -3.13 9.41 -11.98
CA SER A 186 -3.23 8.75 -10.67
C SER A 186 -4.57 8.96 -9.97
N ALA A 187 -4.96 7.97 -9.18
CA ALA A 187 -5.96 8.07 -8.14
C ALA A 187 -5.33 7.59 -6.84
N THR A 188 -5.05 8.52 -5.93
CA THR A 188 -4.39 8.23 -4.65
C THR A 188 -5.41 8.13 -3.54
N GLY A 189 -5.08 7.44 -2.44
CA GLY A 189 -5.95 7.31 -1.27
C GLY A 189 -7.32 6.70 -1.52
N ILE A 190 -7.38 5.72 -2.43
CA ILE A 190 -8.56 4.87 -2.63
C ILE A 190 -8.79 4.07 -1.33
N PRO A 191 -9.96 4.17 -0.66
CA PRO A 191 -10.20 3.54 0.64
C PRO A 191 -10.60 2.06 0.48
N VAL A 192 -9.81 1.29 -0.27
CA VAL A 192 -10.04 -0.14 -0.49
C VAL A 192 -9.74 -0.93 0.78
N THR A 193 -10.51 -1.98 1.04
CA THR A 193 -10.34 -2.91 2.18
C THR A 193 -10.09 -4.32 1.67
N PRO A 194 -9.51 -5.24 2.48
CA PRO A 194 -9.24 -6.60 2.02
C PRO A 194 -10.48 -7.50 1.97
N ILE A 195 -11.69 -6.97 2.19
CA ILE A 195 -12.93 -7.72 2.16
C ILE A 195 -13.72 -7.35 0.91
N ALA A 196 -14.02 -8.34 0.07
CA ALA A 196 -14.88 -8.15 -1.10
C ALA A 196 -16.35 -7.95 -0.68
N ASP A 197 -17.19 -7.47 -1.59
CA ASP A 197 -18.61 -7.17 -1.31
C ASP A 197 -19.41 -8.40 -0.88
N ASN A 198 -18.95 -9.60 -1.22
CA ASN A 198 -19.55 -10.87 -0.78
C ASN A 198 -19.03 -11.35 0.59
N GLY A 199 -18.23 -10.54 1.30
CA GLY A 199 -17.63 -10.87 2.59
C GLY A 199 -16.37 -11.74 2.52
N ALA A 200 -15.92 -12.15 1.34
CA ALA A 200 -14.71 -12.95 1.20
C ALA A 200 -13.44 -12.10 1.33
N LEU A 201 -12.43 -12.64 2.02
CA LEU A 201 -11.09 -12.05 2.00
C LEU A 201 -10.52 -12.06 0.57
N ASN A 202 -10.09 -10.90 0.11
CA ASN A 202 -9.43 -10.69 -1.17
C ASN A 202 -8.34 -9.63 -1.01
N ALA A 203 -7.10 -10.08 -0.76
CA ALA A 203 -5.95 -9.21 -0.59
C ALA A 203 -5.41 -8.60 -1.89
N TYR A 204 -5.84 -9.13 -3.04
CA TYR A 204 -5.38 -8.71 -4.38
C TYR A 204 -6.58 -8.32 -5.26
N PRO A 205 -7.40 -7.34 -4.84
CA PRO A 205 -8.51 -6.90 -5.66
C PRO A 205 -7.98 -6.33 -6.97
N LEU A 206 -8.65 -6.70 -8.06
CA LEU A 206 -8.27 -6.30 -9.41
C LEU A 206 -9.12 -5.09 -9.82
N ALA A 207 -8.48 -3.94 -10.02
CA ALA A 207 -9.12 -2.79 -10.62
C ALA A 207 -9.19 -2.95 -12.13
N GLU A 208 -10.30 -2.48 -12.69
CA GLU A 208 -10.43 -2.22 -14.12
C GLU A 208 -10.10 -0.74 -14.36
N VAL A 209 -9.19 -0.47 -15.29
CA VAL A 209 -8.74 0.88 -15.63
C VAL A 209 -8.89 1.09 -17.13
N TRP A 210 -9.51 2.19 -17.53
CA TRP A 210 -9.73 2.48 -18.94
C TRP A 210 -9.50 3.95 -19.28
N ALA A 211 -9.13 4.18 -20.53
CA ALA A 211 -9.06 5.50 -21.13
C ALA A 211 -10.24 5.69 -22.08
N GLU A 212 -10.84 6.87 -22.05
CA GLU A 212 -11.93 7.25 -22.95
C GLU A 212 -11.72 8.64 -23.55
N SER A 213 -12.20 8.84 -24.77
CA SER A 213 -12.29 10.16 -25.41
C SER A 213 -13.66 10.29 -26.06
N GLN A 214 -14.32 11.43 -25.84
CA GLN A 214 -15.67 11.71 -26.36
C GLN A 214 -16.69 10.60 -26.04
N GLY A 215 -16.57 9.96 -24.87
CA GLY A 215 -17.44 8.86 -24.41
C GLY A 215 -17.13 7.49 -25.02
N GLN A 216 -16.13 7.37 -25.90
CA GLN A 216 -15.68 6.11 -26.45
C GLN A 216 -14.48 5.57 -25.67
N VAL A 217 -14.58 4.33 -25.17
CA VAL A 217 -13.45 3.61 -24.56
C VAL A 217 -12.41 3.31 -25.64
N MET A 218 -11.18 3.75 -25.40
CA MET A 218 -10.04 3.65 -26.32
C MET A 218 -9.12 2.48 -25.98
N ALA A 219 -8.97 2.17 -24.69
CA ALA A 219 -8.17 1.08 -24.17
C ALA A 219 -8.64 0.74 -22.75
N LEU A 220 -8.45 -0.51 -22.35
CA LEU A 220 -8.78 -1.03 -21.02
C LEU A 220 -7.71 -2.04 -20.59
N THR A 221 -7.34 -1.99 -19.32
CA THR A 221 -6.43 -2.93 -18.67
C THR A 221 -6.90 -3.23 -17.24
N HIS A 222 -6.19 -4.14 -16.58
CA HIS A 222 -6.41 -4.49 -15.20
C HIS A 222 -5.14 -4.32 -14.38
N ALA A 223 -5.24 -3.81 -13.16
CA ALA A 223 -4.13 -3.72 -12.22
C ALA A 223 -4.57 -4.11 -10.82
N VAL A 224 -3.67 -4.73 -10.06
CA VAL A 224 -3.96 -5.10 -8.68
C VAL A 224 -3.89 -3.85 -7.80
N VAL A 225 -4.83 -3.74 -6.86
CA VAL A 225 -4.90 -2.67 -5.83
C VAL A 225 -4.74 -3.33 -4.45
N PRO A 226 -3.54 -3.88 -4.16
CA PRO A 226 -3.34 -4.84 -3.08
C PRO A 226 -3.45 -4.17 -1.70
N VAL A 227 -4.28 -4.75 -0.84
CA VAL A 227 -4.53 -4.25 0.52
C VAL A 227 -4.72 -5.39 1.50
N LEU A 228 -4.24 -5.23 2.73
CA LEU A 228 -4.44 -6.21 3.80
C LEU A 228 -4.33 -5.62 5.20
N TRP A 229 -4.90 -6.31 6.18
CA TRP A 229 -4.75 -6.04 7.62
C TRP A 229 -4.07 -7.18 8.39
N GLU A 230 -3.29 -8.02 7.71
CA GLU A 230 -2.55 -9.16 8.29
C GLU A 230 -1.28 -8.64 8.97
N ILE A 231 -1.48 -7.82 10.02
CA ILE A 231 -0.43 -7.33 10.91
C ILE A 231 -0.52 -8.16 12.18
N SER A 232 0.27 -9.24 12.27
CA SER A 232 0.06 -10.30 13.26
C SER A 232 0.63 -9.97 14.65
N CYS A 233 0.30 -8.77 15.16
CA CYS A 233 0.70 -8.30 16.49
C CYS A 233 0.26 -9.28 17.59
N ASN A 234 -0.86 -9.97 17.37
CA ASN A 234 -1.45 -10.97 18.25
C ASN A 234 -0.60 -12.23 18.46
N ILE A 235 0.55 -12.35 17.80
CA ILE A 235 1.52 -13.42 18.09
C ILE A 235 2.20 -13.16 19.45
N CYS A 236 2.42 -11.89 19.80
CA CYS A 236 3.15 -11.49 21.01
C CYS A 236 2.36 -10.53 21.92
N HIS A 237 1.44 -9.74 21.35
CA HIS A 237 0.60 -8.81 22.09
C HIS A 237 -0.79 -9.42 22.32
N ALA A 238 -1.21 -9.56 23.57
CA ALA A 238 -2.39 -10.34 23.97
C ALA A 238 -2.55 -11.66 23.17
N PRO A 239 -1.61 -12.62 23.29
CA PRO A 239 -1.51 -13.74 22.35
C PRO A 239 -2.80 -14.52 22.13
N GLY A 240 -3.16 -14.73 20.86
CA GLY A 240 -4.36 -15.48 20.46
C GLY A 240 -5.67 -14.66 20.42
N MET A 241 -5.64 -13.39 20.79
CA MET A 241 -6.77 -12.46 20.69
C MET A 241 -6.59 -11.52 19.51
N PRO A 242 -7.63 -11.17 18.73
CA PRO A 242 -7.56 -10.12 17.71
C PRO A 242 -8.12 -8.77 18.20
N GLY A 243 -7.99 -7.74 17.37
CA GLY A 243 -8.68 -6.46 17.51
C GLY A 243 -8.24 -5.61 18.71
N PRO A 244 -9.13 -4.79 19.29
CA PRO A 244 -8.79 -3.79 20.31
C PRO A 244 -8.08 -4.32 21.55
N VAL A 245 -8.17 -5.62 21.85
CA VAL A 245 -7.45 -6.21 22.99
C VAL A 245 -5.93 -6.24 22.75
N VAL A 246 -5.52 -6.50 21.51
CA VAL A 246 -4.11 -6.46 21.10
C VAL A 246 -3.60 -5.04 21.16
N ASP A 247 -4.38 -4.10 20.65
CA ASP A 247 -4.08 -2.67 20.67
C ASP A 247 -3.93 -2.15 22.11
N ALA A 248 -4.77 -2.62 23.03
CA ALA A 248 -4.69 -2.24 24.44
C ALA A 248 -3.38 -2.70 25.08
N ASP A 249 -2.95 -3.93 24.78
CA ASP A 249 -1.67 -4.45 25.27
C ASP A 249 -0.47 -3.71 24.63
N ILE A 250 -0.57 -3.30 23.37
CA ILE A 250 0.42 -2.43 22.71
C ILE A 250 0.51 -1.08 23.45
N LEU A 251 -0.62 -0.39 23.64
CA LEU A 251 -0.66 0.90 24.32
C LEU A 251 -0.21 0.82 25.78
N MET A 252 -0.60 -0.22 26.52
CA MET A 252 -0.14 -0.46 27.88
C MET A 252 1.39 -0.57 27.95
N LYS A 253 1.99 -1.36 27.05
CA LYS A 253 3.46 -1.54 27.00
C LYS A 253 4.15 -0.26 26.53
N HIS A 254 3.54 0.48 25.61
CA HIS A 254 4.04 1.77 25.18
C HIS A 254 4.08 2.76 26.34
N ASP A 255 2.96 2.92 27.07
CA ASP A 255 2.83 3.77 28.25
C ASP A 255 3.87 3.44 29.31
N LEU A 256 4.04 2.15 29.63
CA LEU A 256 5.05 1.71 30.58
C LEU A 256 6.48 2.06 30.16
N LYS A 257 6.80 1.89 28.88
CA LYS A 257 8.16 2.09 28.35
C LYS A 257 8.51 3.57 28.19
N HIS A 258 7.55 4.38 27.77
CA HIS A 258 7.75 5.78 27.37
C HIS A 258 7.16 6.79 28.36
N ASN A 259 6.59 6.31 29.47
CA ASN A 259 5.94 7.12 30.50
C ASN A 259 4.85 8.02 29.91
N THR A 260 4.01 7.44 29.04
CA THR A 260 2.83 8.06 28.46
C THR A 260 1.55 7.56 29.13
N GLN A 261 0.40 8.15 28.78
CA GLN A 261 -0.93 7.76 29.26
C GLN A 261 -1.91 7.74 28.08
N LEU A 262 -1.64 6.87 27.11
CA LEU A 262 -2.42 6.73 25.89
C LEU A 262 -3.55 5.71 26.05
N LEU A 263 -3.32 4.63 26.79
CA LEU A 263 -4.33 3.60 27.01
C LEU A 263 -5.53 4.19 27.78
N GLY A 264 -6.73 3.93 27.24
CA GLY A 264 -8.00 4.37 27.84
C GLY A 264 -8.36 5.83 27.57
N GLY A 265 -7.56 6.53 26.76
CA GLY A 265 -7.92 7.81 26.17
C GLY A 265 -8.54 7.65 24.78
N ASP A 266 -8.43 8.73 24.02
CA ASP A 266 -8.81 8.84 22.61
C ASP A 266 -8.00 7.87 21.71
N SER A 267 -8.56 7.49 20.56
CA SER A 267 -7.90 6.65 19.54
C SER A 267 -6.57 7.27 19.09
N VAL A 268 -5.51 6.47 19.11
CA VAL A 268 -4.15 6.96 18.90
C VAL A 268 -3.70 6.76 17.45
N LEU A 269 -3.59 7.85 16.68
CA LEU A 269 -2.81 7.80 15.44
C LEU A 269 -1.32 7.75 15.80
N CYS A 270 -0.64 6.63 15.54
CA CYS A 270 0.79 6.47 15.83
C CYS A 270 1.62 7.59 15.19
N ALA A 271 1.23 7.96 13.97
CA ALA A 271 1.86 8.99 13.16
C ALA A 271 1.62 10.44 13.64
N SER A 272 0.79 10.65 14.67
CA SER A 272 0.62 11.96 15.33
C SER A 272 1.86 12.37 16.13
N CYS A 273 2.58 11.38 16.66
CA CYS A 273 3.81 11.56 17.43
C CYS A 273 5.04 11.10 16.65
N HIS A 274 4.95 9.93 16.01
CA HIS A 274 6.03 9.38 15.20
C HIS A 274 5.97 9.91 13.78
N ALA A 275 7.08 10.43 13.24
CA ALA A 275 7.10 10.85 11.84
C ALA A 275 6.87 9.65 10.91
N ASP A 276 5.97 9.81 9.93
CA ASP A 276 5.70 8.80 8.92
C ASP A 276 5.52 9.45 7.53
N PRO A 277 6.54 9.35 6.67
CA PRO A 277 6.47 9.85 5.30
C PRO A 277 5.33 9.24 4.46
N ALA A 278 4.87 8.01 4.73
CA ALA A 278 3.74 7.43 4.00
C ALA A 278 2.42 8.17 4.25
N LEU A 279 2.25 8.74 5.45
CA LEU A 279 1.11 9.57 5.82
C LEU A 279 1.39 11.07 5.67
N GLY A 280 2.61 11.44 5.25
CA GLY A 280 3.05 12.83 5.15
C GLY A 280 3.15 13.54 6.51
N THR A 281 3.25 12.79 7.62
CA THR A 281 3.33 13.39 8.95
C THR A 281 4.78 13.68 9.35
N ALA A 282 5.02 14.87 9.89
CA ALA A 282 6.34 15.29 10.36
C ALA A 282 6.71 14.69 11.73
N GLY A 283 5.73 14.14 12.46
CA GLY A 283 5.89 13.70 13.84
C GLY A 283 6.24 14.85 14.81
N GLN A 284 6.67 14.48 16.01
CA GLN A 284 7.09 15.42 17.05
C GLN A 284 8.61 15.49 17.17
N PRO A 285 9.20 16.67 17.44
CA PRO A 285 10.63 16.81 17.66
C PRO A 285 11.15 15.88 18.77
N GLY A 286 12.24 15.17 18.49
CA GLY A 286 12.87 14.25 19.45
C GLY A 286 12.22 12.87 19.54
N VAL A 287 11.11 12.63 18.83
CA VAL A 287 10.49 11.31 18.69
C VAL A 287 11.02 10.64 17.42
N SER A 288 11.37 9.36 17.51
CA SER A 288 11.85 8.60 16.35
C SER A 288 10.74 8.45 15.29
N THR A 289 11.11 8.23 14.02
CA THR A 289 10.14 7.86 12.98
C THR A 289 9.39 6.58 13.38
N LEU A 290 8.20 6.36 12.81
CA LEU A 290 7.38 5.19 13.14
C LEU A 290 8.12 3.90 12.81
N SER A 291 8.78 3.85 11.64
CA SER A 291 9.65 2.73 11.25
C SER A 291 10.75 2.49 12.27
N ALA A 292 11.50 3.52 12.67
CA ALA A 292 12.60 3.34 13.63
C ALA A 292 12.08 2.86 14.99
N ALA A 293 10.97 3.42 15.46
CA ALA A 293 10.34 3.06 16.73
C ALA A 293 9.89 1.59 16.75
N MET A 294 9.17 1.17 15.72
CA MET A 294 8.62 -0.18 15.58
C MET A 294 9.74 -1.19 15.42
N HIS A 295 10.60 -1.05 14.41
CA HIS A 295 11.60 -2.07 14.13
C HIS A 295 12.64 -2.19 15.25
N SER A 296 13.16 -1.07 15.79
CA SER A 296 14.13 -1.12 16.90
C SER A 296 13.54 -1.72 18.18
N SER A 297 12.23 -1.57 18.40
CA SER A 297 11.55 -2.17 19.54
C SER A 297 11.32 -3.68 19.38
N HIS A 298 11.37 -4.22 18.17
CA HIS A 298 11.12 -5.65 17.92
C HIS A 298 12.38 -6.42 17.52
N ALA A 299 13.43 -5.73 17.05
CA ALA A 299 14.62 -6.35 16.47
C ALA A 299 15.23 -7.48 17.33
N SER A 300 15.32 -7.26 18.65
CA SER A 300 15.89 -8.23 19.59
C SER A 300 14.87 -9.23 20.19
N ARG A 301 13.62 -9.25 19.70
CA ARG A 301 12.50 -9.99 20.30
C ARG A 301 11.88 -11.02 19.36
N MET A 302 12.55 -11.30 18.24
CA MET A 302 12.00 -12.12 17.16
C MET A 302 12.19 -13.62 17.33
N GLN A 303 12.87 -14.06 18.39
CA GLN A 303 13.10 -15.49 18.65
C GLN A 303 11.83 -16.35 18.60
N PRO A 304 10.68 -15.92 19.20
CA PRO A 304 9.45 -16.70 19.11
C PRO A 304 8.95 -16.92 17.67
N VAL A 305 9.23 -15.99 16.76
CA VAL A 305 8.86 -16.10 15.34
C VAL A 305 9.70 -17.17 14.64
N PHE A 306 11.01 -17.19 14.91
CA PHE A 306 11.89 -18.24 14.39
C PHE A 306 11.56 -19.62 14.97
N ASP A 307 11.18 -19.69 16.25
CA ASP A 307 10.79 -20.94 16.90
C ASP A 307 9.50 -21.54 16.30
N MET A 308 8.65 -20.71 15.68
CA MET A 308 7.49 -21.15 14.89
C MET A 308 7.86 -21.64 13.47
N GLY A 309 9.14 -21.62 13.11
CA GLY A 309 9.64 -22.07 11.79
C GLY A 309 9.56 -21.03 10.68
N MET A 310 9.27 -19.76 10.99
CA MET A 310 9.31 -18.68 10.02
C MET A 310 10.76 -18.28 9.73
N THR A 311 11.14 -18.27 8.46
CA THR A 311 12.51 -17.93 8.02
C THR A 311 12.68 -16.47 7.62
N ASN A 312 11.58 -15.76 7.32
CA ASN A 312 11.57 -14.33 7.08
C ASN A 312 10.69 -13.65 8.13
N GLU A 313 11.31 -13.14 9.17
CA GLU A 313 10.66 -12.52 10.32
C GLU A 313 9.88 -11.25 9.99
N CYS A 314 10.14 -10.61 8.85
CA CYS A 314 9.38 -9.46 8.37
C CYS A 314 7.89 -9.81 8.23
N TYR A 315 7.59 -11.07 7.90
CA TYR A 315 6.25 -11.59 7.73
C TYR A 315 5.45 -11.76 9.03
N ALA A 316 6.07 -11.51 10.19
CA ALA A 316 5.36 -11.41 11.45
C ALA A 316 4.44 -10.18 11.51
N CYS A 317 4.87 -9.07 10.89
CA CYS A 317 4.16 -7.78 10.96
C CYS A 317 3.69 -7.32 9.58
N HIS A 318 4.45 -7.62 8.52
CA HIS A 318 4.02 -7.41 7.15
C HIS A 318 3.34 -8.67 6.62
N PRO A 319 2.38 -8.56 5.69
CA PRO A 319 1.68 -9.73 5.13
C PRO A 319 2.64 -10.82 4.65
N GLY A 320 2.50 -12.03 5.21
CA GLY A 320 3.29 -13.19 4.79
C GLY A 320 2.93 -14.55 5.38
N PHE A 321 1.97 -14.66 6.32
CA PHE A 321 1.48 -15.96 6.80
C PHE A 321 0.47 -16.58 5.83
N LYS A 322 -0.46 -15.76 5.33
CA LYS A 322 -1.48 -16.19 4.36
C LYS A 322 -1.34 -15.47 3.04
N THR A 323 -0.95 -14.21 3.09
CA THR A 323 -0.84 -13.34 1.93
C THR A 323 0.59 -12.89 1.76
N ASN A 324 1.12 -12.88 0.55
CA ASN A 324 2.50 -12.48 0.31
C ASN A 324 2.56 -10.98 -0.04
N CYS A 325 3.15 -10.17 0.84
CA CYS A 325 3.48 -8.78 0.53
C CYS A 325 4.41 -8.71 -0.69
N GLN A 326 5.53 -9.44 -0.62
CA GLN A 326 6.44 -9.67 -1.74
C GLN A 326 6.04 -10.93 -2.51
N ARG A 327 5.76 -10.77 -3.80
CA ARG A 327 5.25 -11.84 -4.68
C ARG A 327 5.79 -11.74 -6.10
N ASP A 328 6.93 -11.07 -6.26
CA ASP A 328 7.60 -10.83 -7.53
C ASP A 328 8.50 -12.00 -8.01
N VAL A 329 9.17 -11.79 -9.13
CA VAL A 329 10.17 -12.70 -9.70
C VAL A 329 11.38 -12.94 -8.78
N HIS A 330 11.72 -12.02 -7.89
CA HIS A 330 12.79 -12.18 -6.92
C HIS A 330 12.37 -13.15 -5.81
N TYR A 331 11.15 -13.01 -5.31
CA TYR A 331 10.54 -13.97 -4.38
C TYR A 331 10.53 -15.38 -4.97
N ALA A 332 10.14 -15.53 -6.24
CA ALA A 332 10.16 -16.81 -6.95
C ALA A 332 11.57 -17.45 -7.06
N LYS A 333 12.62 -16.64 -6.94
CA LYS A 333 14.04 -17.05 -6.97
C LYS A 333 14.66 -17.17 -5.58
N GLY A 334 13.88 -17.05 -4.52
CA GLY A 334 14.36 -17.13 -3.13
C GLY A 334 15.12 -15.88 -2.65
N ILE A 335 14.87 -14.73 -3.28
CA ILE A 335 15.38 -13.42 -2.85
C ILE A 335 14.24 -12.73 -2.09
N TYR A 336 14.42 -12.52 -0.79
CA TYR A 336 13.39 -12.02 0.13
C TYR A 336 13.66 -10.58 0.58
N CYS A 337 12.77 -10.02 1.38
CA CYS A 337 12.82 -8.65 1.90
C CYS A 337 14.22 -8.26 2.41
N ASN A 338 14.82 -9.10 3.25
CA ASN A 338 16.13 -8.85 3.86
C ASN A 338 17.30 -8.83 2.87
N SER A 339 17.13 -9.40 1.67
CA SER A 339 18.14 -9.38 0.62
C SER A 339 18.30 -7.98 0.01
N CYS A 340 17.30 -7.12 0.16
CA CYS A 340 17.32 -5.74 -0.34
C CYS A 340 17.32 -4.71 0.80
N HIS A 341 16.50 -4.93 1.83
CA HIS A 341 16.28 -3.97 2.92
C HIS A 341 17.21 -4.18 4.13
N GLY A 342 17.90 -5.32 4.23
CA GLY A 342 18.64 -5.70 5.43
C GLY A 342 17.74 -6.32 6.52
N ASP A 343 18.28 -6.44 7.73
CA ASP A 343 17.53 -6.99 8.87
C ASP A 343 16.66 -5.92 9.57
N MET A 344 15.96 -6.31 10.65
CA MET A 344 15.13 -5.37 11.43
C MET A 344 15.93 -4.21 12.05
N HIS A 345 17.21 -4.39 12.37
CA HIS A 345 18.06 -3.29 12.85
C HIS A 345 18.36 -2.31 11.72
N ASP A 346 18.59 -2.80 10.49
CA ASP A 346 18.83 -1.96 9.32
C ASP A 346 17.62 -1.08 8.99
N VAL A 347 16.41 -1.67 8.92
CA VAL A 347 15.18 -0.88 8.68
C VAL A 347 14.74 -0.04 9.87
N GLY A 348 15.20 -0.39 11.07
CA GLY A 348 15.01 0.35 12.31
C GLY A 348 16.02 1.48 12.53
N ASN A 349 17.02 1.62 11.66
CA ASN A 349 18.06 2.61 11.80
C ASN A 349 17.49 4.04 11.81
N PRO A 350 17.73 4.85 12.85
CA PRO A 350 17.19 6.21 12.94
C PRO A 350 17.75 7.19 11.90
N PHE A 351 18.84 6.83 11.20
CA PHE A 351 19.38 7.63 10.10
C PHE A 351 18.71 7.35 8.76
N ARG A 352 17.87 6.31 8.67
CA ARG A 352 17.09 5.98 7.49
C ARG A 352 15.79 6.77 7.49
N ILE A 353 15.45 7.39 6.36
CA ILE A 353 14.15 8.00 6.11
C ILE A 353 13.25 6.96 5.41
N PRO A 354 12.25 6.40 6.10
CA PRO A 354 11.37 5.39 5.50
C PRO A 354 10.64 5.94 4.27
N TRP A 355 10.39 5.09 3.27
CA TRP A 355 9.73 5.46 2.00
C TRP A 355 10.52 6.42 1.10
N VAL A 356 11.70 6.86 1.53
CA VAL A 356 12.62 7.73 0.78
C VAL A 356 13.93 6.99 0.52
N ASP A 357 14.55 6.46 1.58
CA ASP A 357 15.78 5.66 1.52
C ASP A 357 15.42 4.19 1.27
N GLU A 358 15.03 3.89 0.03
CA GLU A 358 14.65 2.54 -0.40
C GLU A 358 15.73 1.87 -1.27
N PRO A 359 15.79 0.53 -1.29
CA PRO A 359 16.69 -0.20 -2.18
C PRO A 359 16.43 0.13 -3.65
N THR A 360 17.51 0.28 -4.42
CA THR A 360 17.45 0.55 -5.87
C THR A 360 17.73 -0.73 -6.66
N CYS A 361 17.06 -0.95 -7.79
CA CYS A 361 17.37 -2.03 -8.73
C CYS A 361 18.83 -1.95 -9.20
N GLY A 362 19.33 -0.73 -9.47
CA GLY A 362 20.70 -0.52 -9.93
C GLY A 362 21.79 -1.01 -8.98
N SER A 363 21.52 -1.18 -7.68
CA SER A 363 22.52 -1.67 -6.71
C SER A 363 22.97 -3.11 -6.98
N CYS A 364 22.10 -3.92 -7.59
CA CYS A 364 22.39 -5.31 -7.97
C CYS A 364 22.42 -5.50 -9.48
N HIS A 365 21.44 -4.95 -10.21
CA HIS A 365 21.27 -5.25 -11.63
C HIS A 365 22.30 -4.55 -12.52
N LYS A 366 22.89 -3.43 -12.09
CA LYS A 366 23.93 -2.73 -12.85
C LYS A 366 25.17 -3.59 -13.11
N ALA A 367 25.49 -4.51 -12.20
CA ALA A 367 26.56 -5.47 -12.39
C ALA A 367 26.21 -6.53 -13.46
N MET A 368 24.93 -6.78 -13.71
CA MET A 368 24.45 -7.73 -14.71
C MET A 368 24.40 -7.11 -16.11
N ASN A 369 24.02 -5.83 -16.21
CA ASN A 369 24.05 -5.08 -17.47
C ASN A 369 24.36 -3.60 -17.22
N SER A 370 25.59 -3.19 -17.52
CA SER A 370 26.07 -1.82 -17.30
C SER A 370 25.54 -0.81 -18.31
N GLU A 371 25.06 -1.28 -19.46
CA GLU A 371 24.58 -0.43 -20.55
C GLU A 371 23.16 0.07 -20.32
N PHE A 372 22.43 -0.53 -19.38
CA PHE A 372 21.06 -0.12 -19.05
C PHE A 372 21.04 0.99 -18.01
N HIS A 373 20.13 1.95 -18.20
CA HIS A 373 19.81 2.93 -17.17
C HIS A 373 18.80 2.32 -16.20
N TYR A 374 19.03 2.52 -14.91
CA TYR A 374 18.16 2.02 -13.85
C TYR A 374 17.29 3.17 -13.32
N GLU A 375 17.16 3.32 -12.01
CA GLU A 375 16.46 4.46 -11.43
C GLU A 375 17.06 5.80 -11.89
N GLU A 376 16.19 6.77 -12.16
CA GLU A 376 16.60 8.17 -12.37
C GLU A 376 17.24 8.70 -11.06
N PRO A 377 18.26 9.57 -11.13
CA PRO A 377 18.91 10.11 -9.94
C PRO A 377 17.92 10.74 -8.94
N GLY A 378 17.92 10.25 -7.70
CA GLY A 378 17.06 10.76 -6.63
C GLY A 378 15.59 10.32 -6.70
N LYS A 379 15.24 9.38 -7.59
CA LYS A 379 13.90 8.80 -7.70
C LYS A 379 13.91 7.33 -7.37
N LEU A 380 12.78 6.83 -6.89
CA LEU A 380 12.58 5.40 -6.67
C LEU A 380 12.15 4.68 -7.95
N PHE A 381 12.19 3.35 -7.97
CA PHE A 381 11.69 2.52 -9.07
C PHE A 381 10.26 2.92 -9.49
N LYS A 382 9.38 3.19 -8.52
CA LYS A 382 7.98 3.55 -8.76
C LYS A 382 7.80 4.92 -9.46
N GLU A 383 8.80 5.77 -9.41
CA GLU A 383 8.80 7.14 -9.96
C GLU A 383 9.65 7.27 -11.23
N SER A 384 10.57 6.32 -11.42
CA SER A 384 11.55 6.35 -12.50
C SER A 384 10.93 5.95 -13.84
N ARG A 385 11.52 6.48 -14.91
CA ARG A 385 11.09 6.27 -16.29
C ARG A 385 12.25 5.84 -17.16
N GLY A 386 11.95 5.03 -18.16
CA GLY A 386 12.84 4.67 -19.26
C GLY A 386 12.09 4.60 -20.58
N HIS A 387 12.80 4.25 -21.66
CA HIS A 387 12.23 3.91 -22.97
C HIS A 387 11.11 4.86 -23.45
N GLY A 388 11.45 6.09 -23.81
CA GLY A 388 10.46 7.05 -24.33
C GLY A 388 9.54 7.65 -23.25
N GLY A 389 9.95 7.60 -21.98
CA GLY A 389 9.23 8.20 -20.84
C GLY A 389 8.22 7.28 -20.18
N VAL A 390 8.25 5.99 -20.50
CA VAL A 390 7.44 4.95 -19.88
C VAL A 390 8.00 4.67 -18.49
N MET A 391 7.13 4.69 -17.49
CA MET A 391 7.48 4.42 -16.10
C MET A 391 7.93 2.97 -15.94
N CYS A 392 8.93 2.74 -15.10
CA CYS A 392 9.45 1.41 -14.84
C CYS A 392 8.33 0.45 -14.42
N ALA A 393 7.45 0.89 -13.52
CA ALA A 393 6.32 0.10 -13.03
C ALA A 393 5.25 -0.22 -14.11
N SER A 394 5.14 0.57 -15.18
CA SER A 394 4.23 0.27 -16.30
C SER A 394 4.68 -0.96 -17.09
N CYS A 395 6.00 -1.15 -17.24
CA CYS A 395 6.57 -2.31 -17.93
C CYS A 395 6.82 -3.47 -16.98
N HIS A 396 7.41 -3.21 -15.81
CA HIS A 396 7.87 -4.23 -14.88
C HIS A 396 6.81 -4.71 -13.89
N GLY A 397 5.75 -3.92 -13.67
CA GLY A 397 4.76 -4.14 -12.61
C GLY A 397 5.10 -3.37 -11.33
N SER A 398 4.22 -3.47 -10.34
CA SER A 398 4.37 -2.78 -9.05
C SER A 398 5.64 -3.21 -8.29
N PRO A 399 6.20 -2.33 -7.42
CA PRO A 399 7.20 -2.75 -6.44
C PRO A 399 6.73 -4.01 -5.69
N HIS A 400 7.62 -4.93 -5.38
CA HIS A 400 7.29 -6.21 -4.71
C HIS A 400 6.34 -7.15 -5.48
N ALA A 401 5.93 -6.78 -6.70
CA ALA A 401 5.13 -7.61 -7.62
C ALA A 401 5.65 -7.54 -9.07
N VAL A 402 6.95 -7.28 -9.24
CA VAL A 402 7.61 -7.25 -10.54
C VAL A 402 7.48 -8.61 -11.25
N GLY A 403 7.11 -8.56 -12.52
CA GLY A 403 6.76 -9.73 -13.32
C GLY A 403 7.95 -10.65 -13.63
N PRO A 404 7.70 -11.96 -13.88
CA PRO A 404 6.43 -12.65 -13.63
C PRO A 404 6.21 -12.82 -12.13
N ALA A 405 5.07 -12.36 -11.65
CA ALA A 405 4.69 -12.49 -10.24
C ALA A 405 4.21 -13.91 -9.95
N VAL A 406 4.31 -14.37 -8.70
CA VAL A 406 3.80 -15.69 -8.30
C VAL A 406 2.28 -15.72 -8.14
N THR A 407 1.66 -14.54 -8.01
CA THR A 407 0.21 -14.35 -7.95
C THR A 407 -0.38 -14.17 -9.36
N PRO A 408 -1.41 -14.94 -9.73
CA PRO A 408 -2.02 -14.83 -11.06
C PRO A 408 -2.57 -13.44 -11.39
N GLN A 409 -3.12 -12.73 -10.41
CA GLN A 409 -3.75 -11.42 -10.56
C GLN A 409 -2.78 -10.36 -11.10
N ASP A 410 -1.54 -10.34 -10.61
CA ASP A 410 -0.51 -9.39 -11.05
C ASP A 410 -0.02 -9.66 -12.48
N ASN A 411 -0.26 -10.86 -13.02
CA ASN A 411 0.12 -11.22 -14.38
C ASN A 411 -0.97 -10.94 -15.42
N VAL A 412 -2.18 -10.53 -15.00
CA VAL A 412 -3.34 -10.37 -15.91
C VAL A 412 -3.04 -9.35 -17.01
N GLN A 413 -2.54 -8.16 -16.67
CA GLN A 413 -2.19 -7.13 -17.65
C GLN A 413 -1.20 -7.65 -18.70
N ALA A 414 -0.11 -8.28 -18.26
CA ALA A 414 0.90 -8.80 -19.16
C ALA A 414 0.32 -9.88 -20.09
N ILE A 415 -0.44 -10.84 -19.55
CA ILE A 415 -1.05 -11.89 -20.35
C ILE A 415 -2.05 -11.31 -21.37
N GLU A 416 -2.86 -10.32 -20.98
CA GLU A 416 -3.81 -9.67 -21.88
C GLU A 416 -3.13 -8.89 -23.01
N LEU A 417 -1.96 -8.30 -22.75
CA LEU A 417 -1.27 -7.42 -23.70
C LEU A 417 -0.28 -8.14 -24.62
N GLN A 418 0.45 -9.14 -24.13
CA GLN A 418 1.50 -9.87 -24.87
C GLN A 418 1.32 -11.40 -24.88
N GLY A 419 0.24 -11.93 -24.28
CA GLY A 419 -0.05 -13.36 -24.30
C GLY A 419 0.76 -14.20 -23.31
N HIS A 420 1.65 -13.58 -22.51
CA HIS A 420 2.42 -14.26 -21.47
C HIS A 420 2.66 -13.37 -20.24
N ALA A 421 2.91 -14.02 -19.10
CA ALA A 421 3.29 -13.35 -17.86
C ALA A 421 4.73 -12.77 -17.96
N GLY A 422 5.03 -11.78 -17.13
CA GLY A 422 6.34 -11.13 -17.08
C GLY A 422 6.27 -9.63 -17.31
N PRO A 423 7.43 -8.94 -17.30
CA PRO A 423 7.50 -7.56 -17.74
C PRO A 423 6.99 -7.45 -19.19
N ILE A 424 6.44 -6.29 -19.55
CA ILE A 424 6.08 -5.99 -20.93
C ILE A 424 7.38 -5.95 -21.77
N SER A 425 7.55 -6.98 -22.60
CA SER A 425 8.75 -7.20 -23.41
C SER A 425 8.46 -7.30 -24.91
N ASP A 426 7.21 -7.54 -25.29
CA ASP A 426 6.81 -7.56 -26.68
C ASP A 426 6.65 -6.13 -27.21
N CYS A 427 7.56 -5.71 -28.09
CA CYS A 427 7.55 -4.37 -28.70
C CYS A 427 6.17 -4.03 -29.31
N THR A 428 5.46 -5.04 -29.82
CA THR A 428 4.14 -4.91 -30.45
C THR A 428 3.01 -4.53 -29.51
N VAL A 429 3.26 -4.48 -28.19
CA VAL A 429 2.32 -3.90 -27.21
C VAL A 429 2.14 -2.40 -27.45
N CYS A 430 3.20 -1.69 -27.86
CA CYS A 430 3.14 -0.25 -28.13
C CYS A 430 3.40 0.07 -29.61
N HIS A 431 4.37 -0.62 -30.24
CA HIS A 431 4.72 -0.39 -31.62
C HIS A 431 3.81 -1.15 -32.59
N ILE A 432 3.41 -0.54 -33.70
CA ILE A 432 2.59 -1.24 -34.73
C ILE A 432 3.37 -2.35 -35.45
N ASN A 433 4.70 -2.26 -35.46
CA ASN A 433 5.62 -3.26 -36.00
C ASN A 433 6.77 -3.42 -35.02
N ARG A 434 7.35 -4.63 -34.93
CA ARG A 434 8.57 -4.84 -34.15
C ARG A 434 9.71 -3.98 -34.72
N PRO A 435 10.33 -3.09 -33.93
CA PRO A 435 11.50 -2.34 -34.37
C PRO A 435 12.66 -3.28 -34.71
N GLY A 436 13.47 -2.90 -35.70
CA GLY A 436 14.67 -3.66 -36.09
C GLY A 436 15.89 -3.40 -35.20
N SER A 437 15.84 -2.38 -34.33
CA SER A 437 16.89 -2.06 -33.35
C SER A 437 16.78 -2.94 -32.10
N LYS A 438 17.88 -3.00 -31.34
CA LYS A 438 17.87 -3.58 -29.99
C LYS A 438 16.96 -2.74 -29.08
N PHE A 439 16.42 -3.36 -28.04
CA PHE A 439 15.67 -2.63 -27.02
C PHE A 439 16.58 -1.62 -26.32
N GLU A 440 16.09 -0.39 -26.18
CA GLU A 440 16.78 0.71 -25.52
C GLU A 440 16.17 0.92 -24.13
N HIS A 441 16.93 0.57 -23.09
CA HIS A 441 16.58 0.79 -21.68
C HIS A 441 17.28 2.05 -21.15
N HIS A 442 17.13 3.17 -21.86
CA HIS A 442 17.71 4.46 -21.48
C HIS A 442 16.65 5.39 -20.89
N ASN A 443 17.10 6.43 -20.21
CA ASN A 443 16.20 7.42 -19.64
C ASN A 443 15.63 8.29 -20.75
N PHE A 444 14.47 8.89 -20.50
CA PHE A 444 13.79 9.71 -21.52
C PHE A 444 14.52 11.00 -21.89
N ASP A 445 15.39 11.48 -21.01
CA ASP A 445 16.10 12.75 -21.16
C ASP A 445 17.46 12.62 -21.88
N ASP A 446 17.81 11.40 -22.31
CA ASP A 446 18.95 11.09 -23.20
C ASP A 446 18.51 11.13 -24.68
#